data_AF-A0A4Q2RJ47-F1
#
_entry.id   AF-A0A4Q2RJ47-F1
#
_cell.length_a   1.000
_cell.length_b   1.000
_cell.length_c   1.000
_cell.angle_alpha   90.00
_cell.angle_beta   90.00
_cell.angle_gamma   90.00
#
_symmetry.space_group_name_H-M   'P 1'
#
loop_
_entity.id
_entity.type
_entity.pdbx_description
1 polymer ?
#
loop_
_entity_poly.entity_id
_entity_poly.type
_entity_poly.pdbx_seq_one_letter_code
_entity_poly.pdbx_strand_id
1 'polypeptide(L)'
;MPHPPVREPLSPWPFAGMIGLACVAFVIGATPVVVGAPWWAVVVLGVVWVVAFLLAIQWFTARPKLVVVLPVAVALLWLATVLGGAAWLGWGLAGQ
;
A
#
# COMPACT_ATOMS: atom_id res chain seq x y z
N MET A 1 7.99 4.98 -47.57
CA MET A 1 8.35 5.64 -46.30
C MET A 1 8.35 4.58 -45.21
N PRO A 2 9.34 4.52 -44.30
CA PRO A 2 9.27 3.62 -43.15
C PRO A 2 8.00 3.93 -42.35
N HIS A 3 7.19 2.92 -42.05
CA HIS A 3 6.04 3.09 -41.17
C HIS A 3 6.57 3.38 -39.75
N PRO A 4 6.10 4.42 -39.06
CA PRO A 4 6.49 4.65 -37.67
C PRO A 4 6.18 3.40 -36.86
N PRO A 5 7.07 2.95 -35.95
CA PRO A 5 6.77 1.83 -35.08
C PRO A 5 5.49 2.15 -34.30
N VAL A 6 4.50 1.25 -34.38
CA VAL A 6 3.25 1.35 -33.65
C VAL A 6 3.59 1.39 -32.16
N ARG A 7 3.33 2.52 -31.49
CA ARG A 7 3.49 2.62 -30.03
C ARG A 7 2.36 1.84 -29.38
N GLU A 8 2.69 0.77 -28.67
CA GLU A 8 1.71 0.08 -27.85
C GLU A 8 1.13 1.03 -26.79
N PRO A 9 -0.21 1.00 -26.56
CA PRO A 9 -0.84 1.84 -25.56
C PRO A 9 -0.24 1.58 -24.18
N LEU A 10 0.17 2.65 -23.50
CA LEU A 10 0.75 2.54 -22.16
C LEU A 10 -0.35 2.11 -21.18
N SER A 11 -0.10 1.04 -20.43
CA SER A 11 -1.07 0.53 -19.46
C SER A 11 -1.28 1.52 -18.31
N PRO A 12 -2.53 1.84 -17.91
CA PRO A 12 -2.81 2.77 -16.81
C PRO A 12 -2.62 2.15 -15.41
N TRP A 13 -2.59 0.81 -15.30
CA TRP A 13 -2.59 0.08 -14.03
C TRP A 13 -1.40 0.36 -13.09
N PRO A 14 -0.16 0.55 -13.58
CA PRO A 14 0.96 0.92 -12.73
C PRO A 14 0.74 2.25 -12.02
N PHE A 15 0.18 3.25 -12.72
CA PHE A 15 -0.12 4.56 -12.12
C PHE A 15 -1.19 4.45 -11.04
N ALA A 16 -2.28 3.71 -11.32
CA ALA A 16 -3.32 3.46 -10.32
C ALA A 16 -2.74 2.75 -9.08
N GLY A 17 -1.85 1.77 -9.28
CA GLY A 17 -1.19 1.08 -8.18
C GLY A 17 -0.27 1.97 -7.35
N MET A 18 0.50 2.87 -7.98
CA MET A 18 1.36 3.84 -7.28
C MET A 18 0.54 4.86 -6.48
N ILE A 19 -0.55 5.38 -7.06
CA ILE A 19 -1.49 6.26 -6.34
C ILE A 19 -2.08 5.52 -5.14
N GLY A 20 -2.51 4.27 -5.33
CA GLY A 20 -3.02 3.44 -4.23
C GLY A 20 -1.98 3.25 -3.12
N LEU A 21 -0.72 2.99 -3.45
CA LEU A 21 0.34 2.85 -2.45
C LEU A 21 0.57 4.16 -1.70
N ALA A 22 0.54 5.30 -2.37
CA ALA A 22 0.63 6.60 -1.70
C ALA A 22 -0.52 6.79 -0.69
N CYS A 23 -1.77 6.51 -1.08
CA CYS A 23 -2.92 6.56 -0.17
C CYS A 23 -2.72 5.66 1.06
N VAL A 24 -2.28 4.42 0.85
CA VAL A 24 -2.04 3.45 1.94
C VAL A 24 -0.92 3.93 2.88
N ALA A 25 0.11 4.60 2.37
CA ALA A 25 1.16 5.18 3.21
C ALA A 25 0.60 6.21 4.21
N PHE A 26 -0.29 7.10 3.74
CA PHE A 26 -0.96 8.06 4.61
C PHE A 26 -1.85 7.38 5.65
N VAL A 27 -2.58 6.33 5.26
CA VAL A 27 -3.40 5.55 6.19
C VAL A 27 -2.54 4.91 7.29
N ILE A 28 -1.41 4.29 6.94
CA ILE A 28 -0.46 3.73 7.91
C ILE A 28 0.10 4.84 8.82
N GLY A 29 0.51 5.98 8.25
CA GLY A 29 1.06 7.10 9.01
C GLY A 29 0.06 7.76 9.98
N ALA A 30 -1.23 7.78 9.64
CA ALA A 30 -2.28 8.32 10.50
C ALA A 30 -2.73 7.34 11.61
N THR A 31 -2.45 6.04 11.45
CA THR A 31 -2.89 4.97 12.36
C THR A 31 -2.56 5.21 13.85
N PRO A 32 -1.36 5.64 14.27
CA PRO A 32 -1.06 5.82 15.70
C PRO A 32 -1.87 6.94 16.33
N VAL A 33 -2.25 7.97 15.56
CA VAL A 33 -3.04 9.11 16.03
C VAL A 33 -4.53 8.75 16.10
N VAL A 34 -5.05 8.05 15.08
CA VAL A 34 -6.49 7.78 14.95
C VAL A 34 -6.93 6.59 15.80
N VAL A 35 -6.08 5.56 15.93
CA VAL A 35 -6.44 4.27 16.55
C VAL A 35 -5.69 4.04 17.87
N GLY A 36 -4.73 4.90 18.23
CA GLY A 36 -3.87 4.68 19.39
C GLY A 36 -2.95 3.46 19.23
N ALA A 37 -2.67 3.06 17.99
CA ALA A 37 -1.80 1.92 17.73
C ALA A 37 -0.35 2.23 18.17
N PRO A 38 0.37 1.25 18.74
CA PRO A 38 1.75 1.44 19.18
C PRO A 38 2.68 1.68 17.99
N TRP A 39 3.75 2.46 18.22
CA TRP A 39 4.70 2.87 17.18
C TRP A 39 5.31 1.69 16.41
N TRP A 40 5.51 0.54 17.07
CA TRP A 40 6.09 -0.64 16.42
C TRP A 40 5.18 -1.20 15.33
N ALA A 41 3.85 -1.09 15.48
CA ALA A 41 2.91 -1.56 14.46
C ALA A 41 3.03 -0.73 13.19
N VAL A 42 3.20 0.58 13.34
CA VAL A 42 3.44 1.51 12.23
C VAL A 42 4.77 1.20 11.54
N VAL A 43 5.83 0.90 12.29
CA VAL A 43 7.13 0.52 11.72
C VAL A 43 7.03 -0.78 10.92
N VAL A 44 6.39 -1.82 11.47
CA VAL A 44 6.21 -3.11 10.78
C VAL A 44 5.40 -2.93 9.49
N LEU A 45 4.27 -2.21 9.56
CA LEU A 45 3.45 -1.92 8.38
C LEU A 45 4.19 -1.04 7.37
N GLY A 46 5.00 -0.10 7.83
CA GLY A 46 5.88 0.73 7.00
C GLY A 46 6.92 -0.10 6.25
N VAL A 47 7.55 -1.09 6.89
CA VAL A 47 8.48 -2.01 6.23
C VAL A 47 7.75 -2.83 5.15
N VAL A 48 6.57 -3.37 5.47
CA VAL A 48 5.76 -4.10 4.47
C VAL A 48 5.39 -3.20 3.29
N TRP A 49 5.01 -1.96 3.56
CA TRP A 49 4.73 -0.98 2.52
C TRP A 49 5.97 -0.68 1.66
N VAL A 50 7.15 -0.50 2.25
CA VAL A 50 8.41 -0.28 1.50
C VAL A 50 8.70 -1.47 0.59
N VAL A 51 8.52 -2.70 1.07
CA VAL A 51 8.67 -3.90 0.24
C VAL A 51 7.68 -3.87 -0.94
N ALA A 52 6.40 -3.58 -0.68
CA ALA A 52 5.40 -3.44 -1.74
C ALA A 52 5.74 -2.33 -2.73
N PHE A 53 6.27 -1.20 -2.27
CA PHE A 53 6.71 -0.09 -3.12
C PHE A 53 7.88 -0.48 -4.02
N LEU A 54 8.89 -1.18 -3.49
CA LEU A 54 10.00 -1.69 -4.29
C LEU A 54 9.53 -2.72 -5.32
N LEU A 55 8.57 -3.58 -4.97
CA LEU A 55 7.94 -4.50 -5.92
C LEU A 55 7.16 -3.74 -7.00
N ALA A 56 6.44 -2.68 -6.66
CA ALA A 56 5.71 -1.84 -7.61
C ALA A 56 6.67 -1.20 -8.63
N ILE A 57 7.82 -0.68 -8.19
CA ILE A 57 8.87 -0.15 -9.07
C ILE A 57 9.38 -1.25 -10.01
N GLN A 58 9.71 -2.44 -9.49
CA GLN A 58 10.20 -3.55 -10.30
C GLN A 58 9.16 -4.05 -11.32
N TRP A 59 7.89 -4.10 -10.93
CA TRP A 59 6.81 -4.62 -11.76
C TRP A 59 6.18 -3.58 -12.67
N PHE A 60 6.58 -2.31 -12.55
CA PHE A 60 5.98 -1.18 -13.24
C PHE A 60 5.88 -1.43 -14.75
N THR A 61 6.93 -1.97 -15.36
CA THR A 61 6.97 -2.35 -16.79
C THR A 61 6.85 -3.85 -17.00
N ALA A 62 7.42 -4.68 -16.12
CA ALA A 62 7.48 -6.12 -16.29
C ALA A 62 6.12 -6.81 -16.08
N ARG A 63 5.27 -6.31 -15.17
CA ARG A 63 3.98 -6.90 -14.78
C ARG A 63 2.95 -5.82 -14.38
N PRO A 64 2.58 -4.92 -15.30
CA PRO A 64 1.86 -3.68 -14.98
C PRO A 64 0.51 -3.89 -14.28
N LYS A 65 -0.20 -4.98 -14.60
CA LYS A 65 -1.49 -5.31 -13.99
C LYS A 65 -1.37 -5.76 -12.53
N LEU A 66 -0.22 -6.30 -12.10
CA LEU A 66 -0.02 -6.74 -10.71
C LEU A 66 0.27 -5.57 -9.76
N VAL A 67 0.73 -4.44 -10.30
CA VAL A 67 1.06 -3.25 -9.49
C VAL A 67 -0.16 -2.73 -8.75
N VAL A 68 -1.36 -2.80 -9.34
CA VAL A 68 -2.61 -2.37 -8.68
C VAL A 68 -3.05 -3.31 -7.55
N VAL A 69 -2.58 -4.56 -7.54
CA VAL A 69 -2.91 -5.54 -6.49
C VAL A 69 -2.15 -5.23 -5.19
N LEU A 70 -0.93 -4.70 -5.30
CA LEU A 70 -0.08 -4.38 -4.15
C LEU A 70 -0.74 -3.45 -3.12
N PRO A 71 -1.29 -2.28 -3.48
CA PRO A 71 -1.95 -1.43 -2.49
C PRO A 71 -3.19 -2.08 -1.88
N VAL A 72 -3.94 -2.88 -2.64
CA VAL A 72 -5.10 -3.62 -2.10
C VAL A 72 -4.64 -4.63 -1.04
N ALA A 73 -3.59 -5.40 -1.34
CA ALA A 73 -3.04 -6.38 -0.40
C ALA A 73 -2.51 -5.71 0.87
N VAL A 74 -1.76 -4.61 0.76
CA VAL A 74 -1.25 -3.87 1.92
C VAL A 74 -2.38 -3.22 2.71
N ALA A 75 -3.41 -2.68 2.05
CA ALA A 75 -4.58 -2.11 2.74
C ALA A 75 -5.36 -3.17 3.53
N LEU A 76 -5.54 -4.37 2.96
CA LEU A 76 -6.20 -5.48 3.66
C LEU A 76 -5.37 -5.97 4.85
N LEU A 77 -4.05 -6.07 4.69
CA LEU A 77 -3.15 -6.41 5.79
C LEU A 77 -3.20 -5.36 6.91
N TRP A 78 -3.17 -4.07 6.56
CA TRP A 78 -3.36 -2.98 7.50
C TRP A 78 -4.69 -3.11 8.26
N LEU A 79 -5.79 -3.34 7.54
CA LEU A 79 -7.12 -3.48 8.13
C LEU A 79 -7.15 -4.66 9.12
N ALA A 80 -6.62 -5.82 8.71
CA ALA A 80 -6.52 -7.00 9.58
C ALA A 80 -5.67 -6.73 10.83
N THR A 81 -4.58 -5.97 10.68
CA THR A 81 -3.69 -5.59 11.79
C THR A 81 -4.41 -4.67 12.77
N VAL A 82 -5.13 -3.65 12.28
CA VAL A 82 -5.91 -2.72 13.10
C VAL A 82 -7.04 -3.45 13.84
N LEU A 83 -7.83 -4.25 13.13
CA LEU A 83 -8.92 -5.02 13.74
C LEU A 83 -8.39 -6.02 14.76
N GLY A 84 -7.30 -6.70 14.45
CA GLY A 84 -6.67 -7.64 15.37
C GLY A 84 -6.08 -6.96 16.60
N GLY A 85 -5.43 -5.81 16.41
CA GLY A 85 -4.94 -5.00 17.51
C GLY A 85 -6.05 -4.48 18.42
N ALA A 86 -7.19 -4.09 17.85
CA ALA A 86 -8.36 -3.70 18.63
C ALA A 86 -8.98 -4.89 19.40
N ALA A 87 -9.08 -6.05 18.76
CA ALA A 87 -9.70 -7.23 19.35
C ALA A 87 -8.84 -7.93 20.42
N TRP A 88 -7.52 -7.95 20.26
CA TRP A 88 -6.62 -8.76 21.11
C TRP A 88 -5.58 -7.95 21.90
N LEU A 89 -5.22 -6.75 21.44
CA LEU A 89 -4.15 -5.93 22.03
C LEU A 89 -4.66 -4.63 22.66
N GLY A 90 -5.99 -4.44 22.70
CA GLY A 90 -6.63 -3.28 23.30
C GLY A 90 -6.39 -1.96 22.56
N TRP A 91 -6.10 -2.00 21.26
CA TRP A 91 -5.92 -0.77 20.48
C TRP A 91 -7.27 -0.04 20.35
N GLY A 92 -7.28 1.23 20.71
CA GLY A 92 -8.44 2.09 20.62
C GLY A 92 -8.18 3.36 21.43
N LEU A 93 -9.02 4.37 21.23
CA LEU A 93 -8.97 5.63 21.99
C LEU A 93 -9.39 5.48 23.47
N ALA A 94 -9.41 4.25 24.01
CA ALA A 94 -9.65 3.96 25.43
C ALA A 94 -8.39 4.31 26.24
N GLY A 95 -8.18 5.61 26.39
CA GLY A 95 -7.09 6.24 27.12
C GLY A 95 -7.27 7.77 27.28
N GLN A 96 -8.45 8.30 26.92
CA GLN A 96 -9.07 9.45 27.57
C GLN A 96 -10.34 8.99 28.28
#